data_AF-U3K5H5-F1
#
_entry.id   AF-U3K5H5-F1
#
_cell.length_a   1.000
_cell.length_b   1.000
_cell.length_c   1.000
_cell.angle_alpha   90.00
_cell.angle_beta   90.00
_cell.angle_gamma   90.00
#
_symmetry.space_group_name_H-M   'P 1'
#
loop_
_entity.id
_entity.type
_entity.pdbx_description
1 polymer ?
#
loop_
_entity_poly.entity_id
_entity_poly.type
_entity_poly.pdbx_seq_one_letter_code
_entity_poly.pdbx_strand_id
1 'polypeptide(L)'
;MVKMVSHRELIELIVQLLNKFNPENQSVEDLVDESAVMLQTLNVTEEKFVVDTLAGCTEYKSILDVVVKAFYVQDGKYCPISERNLYIVICYLATFQLEEIGLQHFSRIVKSLDTAKMQQFLRFFFNDLYLNTWIKDEWSHFYDSVYVKENWIDPLLRWQPKVQKLIEKLTDKLSNRTTTVKTLRVTQPKEFNLTVPKPRAIAPPSPAPLPVLPKRQPVPPSIYKPPKERKQLEEIKTKNIQKAKDLLLKANTNQFRCATIKPEKRENIQDNMESKPAFKAQKIQSKIDNIPIKLNTAAILREGALYQRKLEEELKRIENLQQGAGDPSEFLEWQKQMRGKDLEEQLAEIECRRLQGKLSYEEAVLAHQNVIQENKKKADLLREEKAELMHLYAEKRLQEQKEMKELVEQVMEGHKNVKQAKEKIQEYKQQIVQQVCEESEELLRQALEEKEDQNRKRYELIQQIRAIESIHSIRHKFVDLTETGGHGLFGEMSIVELRERLALLKEAQKAAEEEKRDQIIHEKQAFQCFFFNFSSLNVL
;
A
#
# COMPACT_ATOMS: atom_id res chain seq x y z
N MET A 1 23.71 17.76 38.97
CA MET A 1 23.56 16.59 38.09
C MET A 1 24.07 16.98 36.72
N VAL A 2 25.27 16.55 36.36
CA VAL A 2 25.79 16.75 35.00
C VAL A 2 24.95 15.88 34.07
N LYS A 3 24.33 16.46 33.05
CA LYS A 3 23.61 15.69 32.03
C LYS A 3 24.62 14.79 31.32
N MET A 4 24.44 13.48 31.39
CA MET A 4 25.21 12.57 30.52
C MET A 4 24.83 12.86 29.08
N VAL A 5 25.80 13.33 28.31
CA VAL A 5 25.65 13.62 26.88
C VAL A 5 25.42 12.29 26.15
N SER A 6 24.50 12.27 25.19
CA SER A 6 24.22 11.03 24.47
C SER A 6 25.41 10.66 23.56
N HIS A 7 25.70 9.37 23.37
CA HIS A 7 26.78 8.94 22.46
C HIS A 7 26.63 9.50 21.05
N ARG A 8 25.40 9.78 20.63
CA ARG A 8 25.08 10.42 19.37
C ARG A 8 25.58 11.87 19.33
N GLU A 9 25.33 12.65 20.38
CA GLU A 9 25.79 14.04 20.49
C GLU A 9 27.33 14.11 20.46
N LEU A 10 28.03 13.19 21.13
CA LEU A 10 29.49 13.11 21.08
C LEU A 10 30.02 12.90 19.66
N ILE A 11 29.42 11.99 18.89
CA ILE A 11 29.83 11.74 17.51
C ILE A 11 29.46 12.91 16.60
N GLU A 12 28.28 13.51 16.78
CA GLU A 12 27.89 14.69 16.02
C GLU A 12 28.87 15.85 16.26
N LEU A 13 29.37 16.03 17.49
CA LEU A 13 30.43 17.00 17.81
C LEU A 13 31.75 16.67 17.09
N ILE A 14 32.23 15.42 17.16
CA ILE A 14 33.45 14.98 16.45
C ILE A 14 33.33 15.24 14.95
N VAL A 15 32.18 14.91 14.34
CA VAL A 15 31.94 15.12 12.91
C VAL A 15 31.92 16.61 12.55
N GLN A 16 31.30 17.46 13.38
CA GLN A 16 31.30 18.91 13.17
C GLN A 16 32.72 19.50 13.24
N LEU A 17 33.55 18.98 14.14
CA LEU A 17 34.94 19.39 14.29
C LEU A 17 35.78 18.96 13.08
N LEU A 18 35.65 17.71 12.63
CA LEU A 18 36.30 17.23 11.40
C LEU A 18 35.84 17.96 10.13
N ASN A 19 34.59 18.44 10.08
CA ASN A 19 34.09 19.23 8.96
C ASN A 19 34.74 20.62 8.88
N LYS A 20 35.15 21.18 10.01
CA LYS A 20 35.83 22.49 10.09
C LYS A 20 37.34 22.37 9.88
N PHE A 21 37.90 21.19 10.12
CA PHE A 21 39.34 20.94 10.04
C PHE A 21 39.87 21.08 8.60
N ASN A 22 40.84 21.98 8.41
CA ASN A 22 41.60 22.10 7.17
C ASN A 22 43.03 21.60 7.38
N PRO A 23 43.42 20.46 6.79
CA PRO A 23 44.71 19.81 7.05
C PRO A 23 45.93 20.61 6.57
N GLU A 24 45.73 21.60 5.70
CA GLU A 24 46.81 22.46 5.18
C GLU A 24 47.11 23.67 6.08
N ASN A 25 46.17 24.07 6.95
CA ASN A 25 46.20 25.38 7.63
C ASN A 25 46.07 25.31 9.15
N GLN A 26 45.67 24.19 9.74
CA GLN A 26 45.43 24.06 11.19
C GLN A 26 46.07 22.78 11.73
N SER A 27 46.74 22.87 12.89
CA SER A 27 47.18 21.68 13.64
C SER A 27 46.01 21.08 14.44
N VAL A 28 46.15 19.83 14.87
CA VAL A 28 45.15 19.14 15.70
C VAL A 28 44.99 19.84 17.06
N GLU A 29 46.10 20.35 17.61
CA GLU A 29 46.14 21.11 18.86
C GLU A 29 45.38 22.44 18.72
N ASP A 30 45.58 23.17 17.61
CA ASP A 30 44.86 24.43 17.35
C ASP A 30 43.33 24.20 17.25
N LEU A 31 42.91 23.07 16.66
CA LEU A 31 41.50 22.75 16.53
C LEU A 31 40.86 22.35 17.86
N VAL A 32 41.60 21.65 18.72
CA VAL A 32 41.17 21.31 20.08
C VAL A 32 41.05 22.59 20.92
N ASP A 33 41.99 23.53 20.78
CA ASP A 33 41.95 24.82 21.48
C ASP A 33 40.81 25.73 20.99
N GLU A 34 40.57 25.81 19.67
CA GLU A 34 39.42 26.53 19.10
C GLU A 34 38.07 25.92 19.53
N SER A 35 38.05 24.61 19.76
CA SER A 35 36.84 23.87 20.17
C SER A 35 36.69 23.71 21.67
N ALA A 36 37.66 24.18 22.48
CA ALA A 36 37.63 24.13 23.94
C ALA A 36 36.35 24.75 24.53
N VAL A 37 35.80 25.79 23.89
CA VAL A 37 34.52 26.41 24.29
C VAL A 37 33.33 25.45 24.13
N MET A 38 33.34 24.57 23.12
CA MET A 38 32.32 23.53 22.94
C MET A 38 32.55 22.34 23.88
N LEU A 39 33.82 22.01 24.17
CA LEU A 39 34.22 20.91 25.05
C LEU A 39 34.00 21.20 26.55
N GLN A 40 33.94 22.47 26.98
CA GLN A 40 33.65 22.88 28.37
C GLN A 40 32.33 22.34 28.94
N THR A 41 31.42 21.86 28.10
CA THR A 41 30.13 21.29 28.51
C THR A 41 30.19 19.78 28.82
N LEU A 42 31.32 19.13 28.54
CA LEU A 42 31.52 17.68 28.64
C LEU A 42 32.23 17.26 29.93
N ASN A 43 32.08 15.99 30.30
CA ASN A 43 32.88 15.41 31.38
C ASN A 43 34.32 15.13 30.92
N VAL A 44 35.28 15.13 31.85
CA VAL A 44 36.71 14.87 31.58
C VAL A 44 36.95 13.56 30.81
N THR A 45 36.13 12.53 31.03
CA THR A 45 36.21 11.25 30.31
C THR A 45 35.65 11.31 28.89
N GLU A 46 34.61 12.12 28.67
CA GLU A 46 33.98 12.31 27.35
C GLU A 46 34.84 13.22 26.49
N GLU A 47 35.45 14.25 27.09
CA GLU A 47 36.41 15.14 26.46
C GLU A 47 37.63 14.36 25.96
N LYS A 48 38.24 13.53 26.80
CA LYS A 48 39.35 12.65 26.38
C LYS A 48 38.95 11.75 25.21
N PHE A 49 37.77 11.12 25.28
CA PHE A 49 37.28 10.30 24.18
C PHE A 49 37.15 11.10 22.87
N VAL A 50 36.60 12.32 22.92
CA VAL A 50 36.46 13.18 21.74
C VAL A 50 37.82 13.60 21.19
N VAL A 51 38.77 14.00 22.04
CA VAL A 51 40.11 14.41 21.61
C VAL A 51 40.90 13.24 21.03
N ASP A 52 40.90 12.07 21.70
CA ASP A 52 41.62 10.88 21.25
C ASP A 52 41.07 10.36 19.92
N THR A 53 39.74 10.40 19.75
CA THR A 53 39.11 9.97 18.49
C THR A 53 39.35 10.97 17.35
N LEU A 54 39.36 12.27 17.63
CA LEU A 54 39.71 13.29 16.64
C LEU A 54 41.16 13.16 16.18
N ALA A 55 42.10 13.06 17.12
CA ALA A 55 43.51 12.90 16.84
C ALA A 55 43.76 11.64 15.99
N GLY A 56 43.18 10.51 16.37
CA GLY A 56 43.32 9.27 15.61
C GLY A 56 42.67 9.32 14.23
N CYS A 57 41.53 9.99 14.06
CA CYS A 57 40.92 10.21 12.75
C CYS A 57 41.80 11.08 11.83
N THR A 58 42.56 12.03 12.40
CA THR A 58 43.47 12.88 11.63
C THR A 58 44.79 12.17 11.30
N GLU A 59 45.34 11.39 12.22
CA GLU A 59 46.59 10.65 12.05
C GLU A 59 46.43 9.53 11.00
N TYR A 60 45.39 8.72 11.12
CA TYR A 60 45.13 7.58 10.22
C TYR A 60 44.25 7.94 9.02
N LYS A 61 44.14 9.23 8.69
CA LYS A 61 43.24 9.74 7.64
C LYS A 61 43.42 9.04 6.29
N SER A 62 44.67 8.77 5.88
CA SER A 62 44.97 8.10 4.60
C SER A 62 44.36 6.70 4.52
N ILE A 63 44.50 5.92 5.60
CA ILE A 63 43.97 4.54 5.74
C ILE A 63 42.45 4.55 5.74
N LEU A 64 41.86 5.45 6.54
CA LEU A 64 40.41 5.57 6.68
C LEU A 64 39.75 6.04 5.38
N ASP A 65 40.42 6.95 4.65
CA ASP A 65 39.94 7.47 3.38
C ASP A 65 39.85 6.40 2.29
N VAL A 66 40.76 5.44 2.26
CA VAL A 66 40.69 4.28 1.34
C VAL A 66 39.34 3.58 1.52
N VAL A 67 39.03 3.16 2.75
CA VAL A 67 37.80 2.41 3.04
C VAL A 67 36.56 3.22 2.73
N VAL A 68 36.52 4.48 3.17
CA VAL A 68 35.34 5.34 2.99
C VAL A 68 35.13 5.68 1.51
N LYS A 69 36.19 5.95 0.74
CA LYS A 69 36.07 6.17 -0.71
C LYS A 69 35.51 4.95 -1.42
N ALA A 70 35.99 3.74 -1.10
CA ALA A 70 35.44 2.53 -1.70
C ALA A 70 34.01 2.23 -1.28
N PHE A 71 33.63 2.57 -0.04
CA PHE A 71 32.24 2.49 0.39
C PHE A 71 31.34 3.33 -0.53
N TYR A 72 31.68 4.59 -0.79
CA TYR A 72 30.91 5.47 -1.68
C TYR A 72 30.85 4.96 -3.13
N VAL A 73 31.88 4.25 -3.60
CA VAL A 73 31.90 3.68 -4.97
C VAL A 73 31.01 2.43 -5.08
N GLN A 74 30.98 1.56 -4.07
CA GLN A 74 30.26 0.29 -4.15
C GLN A 74 28.83 0.39 -3.59
N ASP A 75 28.71 0.46 -2.27
CA ASP A 75 27.43 0.35 -1.56
C ASP A 75 26.81 1.71 -1.21
N GLY A 76 27.62 2.76 -1.08
CA GLY A 76 27.25 4.08 -0.57
C GLY A 76 26.90 5.13 -1.63
N LYS A 77 26.58 4.74 -2.87
CA LYS A 77 26.33 5.67 -4.00
C LYS A 77 25.24 6.73 -3.71
N TYR A 78 24.28 6.39 -2.87
CA TYR A 78 23.16 7.27 -2.49
C TYR A 78 23.37 7.96 -1.13
N CYS A 79 24.48 7.69 -0.43
CA CYS A 79 24.80 8.36 0.81
C CYS A 79 25.29 9.79 0.51
N PRO A 80 24.87 10.80 1.28
CA PRO A 80 25.33 12.16 1.05
C PRO A 80 26.82 12.31 1.44
N ILE A 81 27.55 13.13 0.68
CA ILE A 81 28.97 13.42 0.94
C ILE A 81 29.17 14.14 2.28
N SER A 82 28.15 14.88 2.76
CA SER A 82 28.17 15.53 4.07
C SER A 82 28.34 14.56 5.25
N GLU A 83 28.05 13.27 5.04
CA GLU A 83 28.18 12.22 6.05
C GLU A 83 29.51 11.47 5.97
N ARG A 84 30.42 11.88 5.08
CA ARG A 84 31.71 11.23 4.89
C ARG A 84 32.51 11.14 6.19
N ASN A 85 32.57 12.24 6.94
CA ASN A 85 33.30 12.29 8.20
C ASN A 85 32.67 11.41 9.28
N LEU A 86 31.35 11.16 9.23
CA LEU A 86 30.70 10.21 10.12
C LEU A 86 31.17 8.78 9.85
N TYR A 87 31.32 8.38 8.58
CA TYR A 87 31.85 7.06 8.23
C TYR A 87 33.34 6.93 8.57
N ILE A 88 34.14 8.01 8.46
CA ILE A 88 35.55 8.03 8.89
C ILE A 88 35.65 7.74 10.40
N VAL A 89 34.86 8.43 11.22
CA VAL A 89 34.86 8.23 12.68
C VAL A 89 34.45 6.80 13.05
N ILE A 90 33.41 6.26 12.41
CA ILE A 90 32.97 4.88 12.67
C ILE A 90 33.99 3.86 12.18
N CYS A 91 34.67 4.12 11.06
CA CYS A 91 35.76 3.29 10.56
C CYS A 91 36.91 3.26 11.58
N TYR A 92 37.35 4.43 12.06
CA TYR A 92 38.40 4.54 13.08
C TYR A 92 38.05 3.78 14.37
N LEU A 93 36.82 3.97 14.87
CA LEU A 93 36.34 3.28 16.05
C LEU A 93 36.28 1.76 15.86
N ALA A 94 35.98 1.29 14.64
CA ALA A 94 35.92 -0.12 14.31
C ALA A 94 37.30 -0.75 14.11
N THR A 95 38.28 -0.01 13.58
CA THR A 95 39.63 -0.50 13.30
C THR A 95 40.55 -0.45 14.50
N PHE A 96 40.59 0.69 15.20
CA PHE A 96 41.62 0.95 16.22
C PHE A 96 41.07 0.85 17.64
N GLN A 97 39.84 1.31 17.88
CA GLN A 97 39.30 1.38 19.25
C GLN A 97 38.32 0.25 19.61
N LEU A 98 38.03 -0.67 18.69
CA LEU A 98 37.08 -1.75 18.93
C LEU A 98 37.57 -2.73 20.02
N GLU A 99 38.89 -2.97 20.07
CA GLU A 99 39.51 -3.83 21.07
C GLU A 99 39.57 -3.17 22.46
N GLU A 100 39.82 -1.86 22.50
CA GLU A 100 39.93 -1.09 23.75
C GLU A 100 38.56 -0.78 24.38
N ILE A 101 37.59 -0.34 23.57
CA ILE A 101 36.25 0.06 24.05
C ILE A 101 35.33 -1.17 24.19
N GLY A 102 35.58 -2.20 23.38
CA GLY A 102 34.81 -3.44 23.35
C GLY A 102 33.46 -3.33 22.61
N LEU A 103 32.98 -4.49 22.13
CA LEU A 103 31.78 -4.61 21.30
C LEU A 103 30.50 -4.04 21.96
N GLN A 104 30.38 -4.09 23.29
CA GLN A 104 29.16 -3.63 23.98
C GLN A 104 28.99 -2.11 23.87
N HIS A 105 30.08 -1.37 24.09
CA HIS A 105 30.06 0.08 24.01
C HIS A 105 30.01 0.54 22.55
N PHE A 106 30.77 -0.10 21.66
CA PHE A 106 30.63 0.10 20.20
C PHE A 106 29.19 -0.15 19.73
N SER A 107 28.52 -1.19 20.23
CA SER A 107 27.12 -1.45 19.89
C SER A 107 26.16 -0.37 20.38
N ARG A 108 26.41 0.26 21.54
CA ARG A 108 25.61 1.39 22.04
C ARG A 108 25.78 2.61 21.16
N ILE A 109 27.02 2.90 20.76
CA ILE A 109 27.34 3.97 19.83
C ILE A 109 26.59 3.78 18.51
N VAL A 110 26.79 2.62 17.85
CA VAL A 110 26.17 2.31 16.55
C VAL A 110 24.64 2.36 16.61
N LYS A 111 24.02 1.87 17.69
CA LYS A 111 22.56 1.91 17.88
C LYS A 111 22.01 3.31 18.14
N SER A 112 22.83 4.24 18.62
CA SER A 112 22.43 5.62 18.86
C SER A 112 22.38 6.45 17.58
N LEU A 113 23.10 6.02 16.54
CA LEU A 113 23.13 6.60 15.21
C LEU A 113 22.01 6.05 14.32
N ASP A 114 21.95 6.53 13.08
CA ASP A 114 20.97 6.07 12.10
C ASP A 114 21.19 4.58 11.76
N THR A 115 20.21 3.76 12.13
CA THR A 115 20.27 2.31 11.98
C THR A 115 20.44 1.83 10.55
N ALA A 116 19.87 2.53 9.57
CA ALA A 116 19.96 2.13 8.16
C ALA A 116 21.37 2.39 7.62
N LYS A 117 21.93 3.57 7.91
CA LYS A 117 23.28 3.98 7.49
C LYS A 117 24.36 3.10 8.09
N MET A 118 24.25 2.84 9.40
CA MET A 118 25.21 1.99 10.10
C MET A 118 25.15 0.54 9.63
N GLN A 119 23.96 0.01 9.36
CA GLN A 119 23.80 -1.34 8.83
C GLN A 119 24.45 -1.48 7.44
N GLN A 120 24.27 -0.50 6.56
CA GLN A 120 24.87 -0.48 5.23
C GLN A 120 26.39 -0.38 5.30
N PHE A 121 26.93 0.55 6.10
CA PHE A 121 28.38 0.74 6.23
C PHE A 121 29.09 -0.45 6.90
N LEU A 122 28.54 -0.98 8.01
CA LEU A 122 29.16 -2.11 8.70
C LEU A 122 29.11 -3.39 7.87
N ARG A 123 28.05 -3.60 7.07
CA ARG A 123 27.96 -4.73 6.14
C ARG A 123 29.05 -4.66 5.06
N PHE A 124 29.33 -3.45 4.55
CA PHE A 124 30.42 -3.23 3.61
C PHE A 124 31.78 -3.47 4.28
N PHE A 125 32.03 -2.82 5.41
CA PHE A 125 33.35 -2.82 6.03
C PHE A 125 33.78 -4.18 6.59
N PHE A 126 32.87 -4.92 7.24
CA PHE A 126 33.14 -6.25 7.80
C PHE A 126 32.90 -7.39 6.80
N ASN A 127 33.03 -7.13 5.50
CA ASN A 127 32.98 -8.18 4.49
C ASN A 127 34.34 -8.87 4.37
N ASP A 128 34.38 -10.18 4.63
CA ASP A 128 35.61 -10.98 4.62
C ASP A 128 36.37 -10.90 3.30
N LEU A 129 35.65 -10.79 2.18
CA LEU A 129 36.25 -10.70 0.87
C LEU A 129 37.00 -9.38 0.73
N TYR A 130 36.38 -8.26 1.11
CA TYR A 130 36.98 -6.93 0.97
C TYR A 130 38.14 -6.73 1.94
N LEU A 131 38.00 -7.21 3.17
CA LEU A 131 39.06 -7.14 4.19
C LEU A 131 40.32 -7.91 3.76
N ASN A 132 40.17 -9.12 3.21
CA ASN A 132 41.33 -9.96 2.84
C ASN A 132 41.95 -9.67 1.47
N THR A 133 41.21 -8.98 0.60
CA THR A 133 41.69 -8.62 -0.75
C THR A 133 42.07 -7.15 -0.78
N TRP A 134 41.18 -6.33 -1.33
CA TRP A 134 41.45 -4.96 -1.70
C TRP A 134 41.80 -4.06 -0.51
N ILE A 135 41.11 -4.15 0.64
CA ILE A 135 41.42 -3.28 1.80
C ILE A 135 42.82 -3.56 2.32
N LYS A 136 43.18 -4.84 2.46
CA LYS A 136 44.52 -5.24 2.87
C LYS A 136 45.57 -4.79 1.86
N ASP A 137 45.32 -4.95 0.57
CA ASP A 137 46.26 -4.58 -0.48
C ASP A 137 46.51 -3.07 -0.47
N GLU A 138 45.46 -2.24 -0.42
CA GLU A 138 45.58 -0.78 -0.37
C GLU A 138 46.24 -0.28 0.92
N TRP A 139 45.91 -0.87 2.07
CA TRP A 139 46.60 -0.53 3.33
C TRP A 139 48.07 -0.93 3.30
N SER A 140 48.40 -2.01 2.58
CA SER A 140 49.78 -2.45 2.37
C SER A 140 50.59 -1.50 1.47
N HIS A 141 49.98 -0.51 0.82
CA HIS A 141 50.70 0.56 0.12
C HIS A 141 51.25 1.62 1.08
N PHE A 142 50.64 1.77 2.25
CA PHE A 142 51.04 2.75 3.27
C PHE A 142 51.90 2.13 4.37
N TYR A 143 51.67 0.84 4.70
CA TYR A 143 52.34 0.13 5.79
C TYR A 143 52.76 -1.28 5.35
N ASP A 144 53.71 -1.89 6.06
CA ASP A 144 54.16 -3.25 5.76
C ASP A 144 53.01 -4.26 5.79
N SER A 145 52.92 -5.11 4.76
CA SER A 145 51.80 -6.05 4.60
C SER A 145 51.65 -7.03 5.77
N VAL A 146 52.76 -7.41 6.42
CA VAL A 146 52.75 -8.25 7.63
C VAL A 146 52.12 -7.50 8.80
N TYR A 147 52.53 -6.24 9.00
CA TYR A 147 52.00 -5.38 10.06
C TYR A 147 50.50 -5.12 9.88
N VAL A 148 50.07 -4.78 8.65
CA VAL A 148 48.67 -4.56 8.29
C VAL A 148 47.83 -5.79 8.59
N LYS A 149 48.34 -6.98 8.22
CA LYS A 149 47.64 -8.24 8.44
C LYS A 149 47.47 -8.53 9.92
N GLU A 150 48.56 -8.51 10.68
CA GLU A 150 48.58 -8.92 12.09
C GLU A 150 47.85 -7.93 13.00
N ASN A 151 48.02 -6.61 12.78
CA ASN A 151 47.51 -5.60 13.69
C ASN A 151 46.13 -5.06 13.32
N TRP A 152 45.71 -5.12 12.05
CA TRP A 152 44.43 -4.54 11.63
C TRP A 152 43.48 -5.57 11.05
N ILE A 153 43.91 -6.36 10.07
CA ILE A 153 43.00 -7.31 9.39
C ILE A 153 42.61 -8.48 10.30
N ASP A 154 43.57 -9.12 10.97
CA ASP A 154 43.29 -10.27 11.83
C ASP A 154 42.38 -9.91 13.02
N PRO A 155 42.55 -8.77 13.71
CA PRO A 155 41.59 -8.30 14.71
C PRO A 155 40.19 -8.01 14.14
N LEU A 156 40.08 -7.39 12.97
CA LEU A 156 38.79 -7.13 12.33
C LEU A 156 38.06 -8.44 11.98
N LEU A 157 38.79 -9.43 11.45
CA LEU A 157 38.25 -10.77 11.16
C LEU A 157 37.84 -11.52 12.43
N ARG A 158 38.59 -11.35 13.53
CA ARG A 158 38.24 -11.93 14.83
C ARG A 158 36.93 -11.35 15.37
N TRP A 159 36.66 -10.07 15.14
CA TRP A 159 35.44 -9.40 15.57
C TRP A 159 34.27 -9.54 14.61
N GLN A 160 34.54 -9.86 13.34
CA GLN A 160 33.55 -10.05 12.28
C GLN A 160 32.31 -10.88 12.68
N PRO A 161 32.41 -12.08 13.29
CA PRO A 161 31.20 -12.86 13.61
C PRO A 161 30.35 -12.23 14.71
N LYS A 162 30.95 -11.41 15.58
CA LYS A 162 30.23 -10.67 16.62
C LYS A 162 29.57 -9.41 16.06
N VAL A 163 30.21 -8.75 15.11
CA VAL A 163 29.65 -7.58 14.41
C VAL A 163 28.54 -8.00 13.44
N GLN A 164 28.64 -9.17 12.79
CA GLN A 164 27.54 -9.73 11.99
C GLN A 164 26.26 -9.91 12.79
N LYS A 165 26.34 -10.45 14.01
CA LYS A 165 25.18 -10.52 14.94
C LYS A 165 24.60 -9.15 15.28
N LEU A 166 25.42 -8.10 15.25
CA LEU A 166 24.94 -6.73 15.44
C LEU A 166 24.23 -6.23 14.17
N ILE A 167 24.80 -6.48 12.99
CA ILE A 167 24.21 -6.14 11.69
C ILE A 167 22.84 -6.81 11.53
N GLU A 168 22.72 -8.11 11.86
CA GLU A 168 21.45 -8.85 11.86
C GLU A 168 20.40 -8.19 12.76
N LYS A 169 20.80 -7.79 13.98
CA LYS A 169 19.89 -7.06 14.89
C LYS A 169 19.48 -5.69 14.35
N LEU A 170 20.32 -5.04 13.54
CA LEU A 170 19.96 -3.78 12.88
C LEU A 170 19.03 -4.02 11.69
N THR A 171 19.25 -5.08 10.90
CA THR A 171 18.36 -5.45 9.79
C THR A 171 16.98 -5.85 10.29
N ASP A 172 16.89 -6.61 11.39
CA ASP A 172 15.61 -6.99 11.99
C ASP A 172 14.83 -5.78 12.50
N LYS A 173 15.52 -4.77 13.05
CA LYS A 173 14.88 -3.51 13.45
C LYS A 173 14.35 -2.73 12.24
N LEU A 174 15.04 -2.80 11.11
CA LEU A 174 14.66 -2.10 9.89
C LEU A 174 13.44 -2.77 9.21
N SER A 175 13.42 -4.10 9.14
CA SER A 175 12.32 -4.89 8.57
C SER A 175 11.03 -4.80 9.41
N ASN A 176 11.16 -4.81 10.75
CA ASN A 176 10.01 -4.67 11.65
C ASN A 176 9.39 -3.25 11.61
N ARG A 177 10.15 -2.23 11.18
CA ARG A 177 9.62 -0.86 11.01
C ARG A 177 8.72 -0.75 9.77
N THR A 178 8.92 -1.61 8.78
CA THR A 178 8.10 -1.66 7.56
C THR A 178 6.77 -2.39 7.78
N THR A 179 6.68 -3.30 8.76
CA THR A 179 5.44 -4.03 9.10
C THR A 179 4.51 -3.27 10.04
N THR A 180 4.97 -2.21 10.73
CA THR A 180 4.10 -1.30 11.49
C THR A 180 3.38 -0.28 10.59
N VAL A 181 2.79 -0.72 9.48
CA VAL A 181 1.68 0.01 8.87
C VAL A 181 0.52 -0.16 9.82
N LYS A 182 0.14 0.91 10.53
CA LYS A 182 -1.17 0.97 11.20
C LYS A 182 -2.21 0.62 10.13
N THR A 183 -2.75 -0.60 10.18
CA THR A 183 -3.92 -0.98 9.39
C THR A 183 -5.03 -0.02 9.79
N LEU A 184 -5.28 0.99 8.96
CA LEU A 184 -6.49 1.78 9.03
C LEU A 184 -7.63 0.76 9.02
N ARG A 185 -8.45 0.75 10.07
CA ARG A 185 -9.62 -0.12 10.14
C ARG A 185 -10.43 0.11 8.87
N VAL A 186 -10.54 -0.92 8.03
CA VAL A 186 -11.43 -0.91 6.88
C VAL A 186 -12.85 -0.69 7.40
N THR A 187 -13.53 0.33 6.90
CA THR A 187 -14.93 0.61 7.23
C THR A 187 -15.78 -0.57 6.77
N GLN A 188 -16.27 -1.38 7.70
CA GLN A 188 -17.21 -2.45 7.38
C GLN A 188 -18.61 -1.85 7.14
N PRO A 189 -19.28 -2.17 6.02
CA PRO A 189 -20.67 -1.78 5.81
C PRO A 189 -21.56 -2.40 6.89
N LYS A 190 -22.24 -1.57 7.68
CA LYS A 190 -23.25 -2.03 8.63
C LYS A 190 -24.58 -2.08 7.91
N GLU A 191 -25.17 -3.27 7.80
CA GLU A 191 -26.49 -3.46 7.19
C GLU A 191 -27.55 -2.64 7.94
N PHE A 192 -28.43 -2.00 7.18
CA PHE A 192 -29.46 -1.12 7.72
C PHE A 192 -30.72 -1.93 8.05
N ASN A 193 -31.21 -1.80 9.28
CA ASN A 193 -32.45 -2.46 9.72
C ASN A 193 -33.67 -1.76 9.09
N LEU A 194 -34.28 -2.39 8.09
CA LEU A 194 -35.45 -1.89 7.33
C LEU A 194 -36.78 -1.87 8.13
N THR A 195 -36.84 -2.49 9.31
CA THR A 195 -38.12 -2.82 9.97
C THR A 195 -38.23 -2.36 11.42
N VAL A 196 -37.57 -1.26 11.80
CA VAL A 196 -37.89 -0.56 13.05
C VAL A 196 -38.19 0.91 12.77
N PRO A 197 -39.44 1.38 12.96
CA PRO A 197 -39.74 2.80 12.81
C PRO A 197 -39.01 3.56 13.92
N LYS A 198 -38.14 4.51 13.52
CA LYS A 198 -37.50 5.42 14.46
C LYS A 198 -38.58 6.21 15.21
N PRO A 199 -38.57 6.26 16.55
CA PRO A 199 -39.51 7.11 17.30
C PRO A 199 -39.31 8.57 16.89
N ARG A 200 -40.43 9.30 16.74
CA ARG A 200 -40.45 10.71 16.31
C ARG A 200 -39.64 11.54 17.30
N ALA A 201 -38.54 12.12 16.84
CA ALA A 201 -37.70 12.99 17.65
C ALA A 201 -38.49 14.24 18.08
N ILE A 202 -38.54 14.48 19.38
CA ILE A 202 -38.97 15.76 19.95
C ILE A 202 -37.95 16.81 19.47
N ALA A 203 -38.45 17.92 18.93
CA ALA A 203 -37.60 19.00 18.45
C ALA A 203 -36.71 19.52 19.61
N PRO A 204 -35.38 19.54 19.45
CA PRO A 204 -34.51 20.09 20.48
C PRO A 204 -34.76 21.60 20.61
N PRO A 205 -34.62 22.18 21.82
CA PRO A 205 -34.65 23.62 21.99
C PRO A 205 -33.58 24.28 21.11
N SER A 206 -33.90 25.46 20.60
CA SER A 206 -33.07 26.26 19.68
C SER A 206 -31.57 26.17 20.02
N PRO A 207 -30.69 25.89 19.02
CA PRO A 207 -29.28 25.67 19.28
C PRO A 207 -28.65 26.91 19.89
N ALA A 208 -27.92 26.71 20.99
CA ALA A 208 -27.00 27.72 21.50
C ALA A 208 -26.02 28.14 20.38
N PRO A 209 -25.63 29.43 20.29
CA PRO A 209 -24.76 29.91 19.22
C PRO A 209 -23.49 29.07 19.16
N LEU A 210 -23.17 28.55 17.98
CA LEU A 210 -21.91 27.85 17.73
C LEU A 210 -20.73 28.76 18.13
N PRO A 211 -19.65 28.22 18.72
CA PRO A 211 -18.48 29.01 19.04
C PRO A 211 -17.94 29.61 17.74
N VAL A 212 -17.95 30.93 17.65
CA VAL A 212 -17.39 31.66 16.51
C VAL A 212 -15.89 31.39 16.51
N LEU A 213 -15.44 30.56 15.56
CA LEU A 213 -14.03 30.36 15.31
C LEU A 213 -13.38 31.73 15.05
N PRO A 214 -12.22 32.04 15.68
CA PRO A 214 -11.53 33.29 15.43
C PRO A 214 -11.23 33.40 13.93
N LYS A 215 -11.59 34.54 13.33
CA LYS A 215 -11.28 34.82 11.92
C LYS A 215 -9.78 34.67 11.70
N ARG A 216 -9.40 33.97 10.63
CA ARG A 216 -8.00 33.80 10.21
C ARG A 216 -7.30 35.15 10.19
N GLN A 217 -6.09 35.21 10.73
CA GLN A 217 -5.29 36.43 10.68
C GLN A 217 -5.14 36.89 9.22
N PRO A 218 -5.28 38.19 8.94
CA PRO A 218 -5.10 38.69 7.58
C PRO A 218 -3.68 38.37 7.13
N VAL A 219 -3.57 37.96 5.87
CA VAL A 219 -2.28 37.62 5.25
C VAL A 219 -1.32 38.79 5.45
N PRO A 220 -0.10 38.56 5.98
CA PRO A 220 0.82 39.65 6.28
C PRO A 220 1.10 40.48 5.02
N PRO A 221 1.12 41.82 5.11
CA PRO A 221 1.33 42.71 3.97
C PRO A 221 2.73 42.56 3.33
N SER A 222 3.63 41.76 3.92
CA SER A 222 4.93 41.40 3.36
C SER A 222 4.83 40.52 2.11
N ILE A 223 3.75 39.73 1.97
CA ILE A 223 3.54 38.85 0.80
C ILE A 223 3.30 39.65 -0.49
N TYR A 224 2.76 40.86 -0.38
CA TYR A 224 2.52 41.75 -1.52
C TYR A 224 3.68 42.72 -1.80
N LYS A 225 4.74 42.71 -0.98
CA LYS A 225 5.93 43.53 -1.20
C LYS A 225 6.95 42.71 -2.02
N PRO A 226 7.41 43.21 -3.18
CA PRO A 226 8.41 42.49 -3.96
C PRO A 226 9.72 42.33 -3.14
N PRO A 227 10.44 41.22 -3.31
CA PRO A 227 11.67 40.92 -2.58
C PRO A 227 12.73 42.02 -2.76
N LYS A 228 13.60 42.21 -1.76
CA LYS A 228 14.66 43.24 -1.77
C LYS A 228 15.62 43.05 -2.95
N GLU A 229 15.83 41.80 -3.36
CA GLU A 229 16.66 41.41 -4.49
C GLU A 229 16.16 42.01 -5.81
N ARG A 230 14.83 42.17 -5.99
CA ARG A 230 14.28 42.79 -7.21
C ARG A 230 14.65 44.26 -7.34
N LYS A 231 14.63 45.00 -6.23
CA LYS A 231 15.06 46.42 -6.21
C LYS A 231 16.55 46.55 -6.50
N GLN A 232 17.37 45.67 -5.94
CA GLN A 232 18.81 45.63 -6.21
C GLN A 232 19.11 45.33 -7.69
N LEU A 233 18.37 44.41 -8.31
CA LEU A 233 18.50 44.11 -9.73
C LEU A 233 18.13 45.31 -10.62
N GLU A 234 17.08 46.07 -10.26
CA GLU A 234 16.71 47.29 -10.98
C GLU A 234 17.78 48.39 -10.86
N GLU A 235 18.36 48.57 -9.67
CA GLU A 235 19.48 49.49 -9.45
C GLU A 235 20.75 49.10 -10.24
N ILE A 236 21.05 47.80 -10.33
CA ILE A 236 22.16 47.30 -11.15
C ILE A 236 21.87 47.55 -12.63
N LYS A 237 20.64 47.30 -13.07
CA LYS A 237 20.22 47.52 -14.47
C LYS A 237 20.34 49.00 -14.86
N THR A 238 19.91 49.93 -14.01
CA THR A 238 20.03 51.37 -14.29
C THR A 238 21.49 51.83 -14.31
N LYS A 239 22.32 51.37 -13.36
CA LYS A 239 23.77 51.63 -13.35
C LYS A 239 24.46 51.08 -14.60
N ASN A 240 24.08 49.90 -15.07
CA ASN A 240 24.64 49.30 -16.28
C ASN A 240 24.23 50.09 -17.54
N ILE A 241 22.98 50.56 -17.61
CA ILE A 241 22.51 51.44 -18.69
C ILE A 241 23.29 52.76 -18.71
N GLN A 242 23.53 53.37 -17.55
CA GLN A 242 24.33 54.60 -17.43
C GLN A 242 25.78 54.37 -17.89
N LYS A 243 26.45 53.33 -17.38
CA LYS A 243 27.80 52.95 -17.79
C LYS A 243 27.92 52.70 -19.30
N ALA A 244 26.92 52.03 -19.88
CA ALA A 244 26.89 51.78 -21.32
C ALA A 244 26.74 53.08 -22.12
N LYS A 245 25.91 54.02 -21.67
CA LYS A 245 25.79 55.36 -22.27
C LYS A 245 27.09 56.16 -22.16
N ASP A 246 27.75 56.12 -21.01
CA ASP A 246 29.04 56.79 -20.80
C ASP A 246 30.14 56.20 -21.68
N LEU A 247 30.18 54.88 -21.83
CA LEU A 247 31.10 54.18 -22.73
C LEU A 247 30.84 54.56 -24.19
N LEU A 248 29.57 54.63 -24.60
CA LEU A 248 29.19 55.07 -25.95
C LEU A 248 29.61 56.52 -26.20
N LEU A 249 29.37 57.43 -25.25
CA LEU A 249 29.82 58.82 -25.32
C LEU A 249 31.35 58.91 -25.43
N LYS A 250 32.09 58.16 -24.60
CA LYS A 250 33.55 58.09 -24.66
C LYS A 250 34.04 57.54 -26.00
N ALA A 251 33.39 56.52 -26.54
CA ALA A 251 33.74 55.95 -27.84
C ALA A 251 33.51 56.97 -28.96
N ASN A 252 32.37 57.68 -28.96
CA ASN A 252 32.08 58.75 -29.92
C ASN A 252 33.08 59.92 -29.80
N THR A 253 33.46 60.34 -28.59
CA THR A 253 34.49 61.38 -28.42
C THR A 253 35.87 60.95 -28.91
N ASN A 254 36.18 59.65 -28.84
CA ASN A 254 37.45 59.09 -29.27
C ASN A 254 37.43 58.60 -30.74
N GLN A 255 36.29 58.68 -31.43
CA GLN A 255 36.09 58.17 -32.79
C GLN A 255 37.06 58.78 -33.81
N PHE A 256 37.54 60.00 -33.56
CA PHE A 256 38.49 60.73 -34.44
C PHE A 256 39.94 60.74 -33.92
N ARG A 257 40.23 60.08 -32.78
CA ARG A 257 41.56 60.07 -32.17
C ARG A 257 42.58 59.24 -32.96
N CYS A 258 42.10 58.32 -33.80
CA CYS A 258 42.93 57.56 -34.74
C CYS A 258 43.30 58.35 -36.02
N ALA A 259 42.71 59.53 -36.25
CA ALA A 259 43.01 60.38 -37.42
C ALA A 259 43.96 61.55 -37.10
N THR A 260 44.20 61.85 -35.82
CA THR A 260 45.13 62.90 -35.38
C THR A 260 46.44 62.31 -34.91
N ILE A 261 47.37 62.10 -35.85
CA ILE A 261 48.78 61.81 -35.54
C ILE A 261 49.36 63.08 -34.90
N LYS A 262 49.50 63.09 -33.58
CA LYS A 262 50.39 64.05 -32.92
C LYS A 262 51.85 63.60 -33.14
N PRO A 263 52.75 64.47 -33.64
CA PRO A 263 54.15 64.13 -33.74
C PRO A 263 54.83 64.36 -32.38
N GLU A 264 54.90 63.33 -31.56
CA GLU A 264 55.79 63.33 -30.39
C GLU A 264 56.98 62.39 -30.67
N LYS A 265 58.11 63.06 -30.89
CA LYS A 265 59.52 62.61 -30.78
C LYS A 265 59.76 61.10 -30.90
N ARG A 266 60.20 60.69 -32.08
CA ARG A 266 60.97 59.46 -32.29
C ARG A 266 62.34 59.64 -31.64
N GLU A 267 62.52 59.06 -30.45
CA GLU A 267 63.84 58.70 -29.97
C GLU A 267 64.21 57.34 -30.57
N ASN A 268 65.42 57.29 -31.11
CA ASN A 268 66.00 56.15 -31.81
C ASN A 268 66.03 54.92 -30.91
N ILE A 269 65.30 53.87 -31.31
CA ILE A 269 65.69 52.50 -30.98
C ILE A 269 66.06 51.87 -32.31
N GLN A 270 67.36 51.90 -32.55
CA GLN A 270 68.01 51.28 -33.69
C GLN A 270 67.95 49.77 -33.49
N ASP A 271 67.42 49.08 -34.49
CA ASP A 271 67.36 47.64 -34.59
C ASP A 271 68.75 47.02 -34.36
N ASN A 272 68.88 46.23 -33.29
CA ASN A 272 70.05 45.40 -33.04
C ASN A 272 69.78 44.00 -33.62
N MET A 273 69.78 43.91 -34.94
CA MET A 273 69.82 42.65 -35.67
C MET A 273 71.28 42.25 -35.82
N GLU A 274 71.71 41.23 -35.07
CA GLU A 274 73.06 40.70 -35.11
C GLU A 274 73.42 40.21 -36.52
N SER A 275 74.39 40.88 -37.14
CA SER A 275 75.16 40.32 -38.26
C SER A 275 76.65 40.58 -38.01
N LYS A 276 77.36 39.55 -37.54
CA LYS A 276 78.82 39.53 -37.53
C LYS A 276 79.32 38.84 -38.80
N PRO A 277 79.98 39.52 -39.74
CA PRO A 277 80.92 38.85 -40.64
C PRO A 277 82.31 38.77 -39.98
N ALA A 278 82.88 37.57 -40.04
CA ALA A 278 84.14 37.18 -39.40
C ALA A 278 85.36 37.91 -39.99
N PHE A 279 86.16 38.52 -39.11
CA PHE A 279 87.50 39.01 -39.44
C PHE A 279 88.48 37.83 -39.47
N LYS A 280 89.00 37.47 -40.65
CA LYS A 280 90.05 36.44 -40.80
C LYS A 280 91.43 37.07 -40.60
N ALA A 281 92.06 36.81 -39.46
CA ALA A 281 93.48 37.09 -39.28
C ALA A 281 94.33 36.05 -40.03
N GLN A 282 95.28 36.50 -40.86
CA GLN A 282 96.28 35.64 -41.51
C GLN A 282 97.21 35.02 -40.45
N LYS A 283 97.32 33.69 -40.46
CA LYS A 283 98.33 32.95 -39.69
C LYS A 283 99.70 33.16 -40.33
N ILE A 284 100.55 33.97 -39.70
CA ILE A 284 101.99 33.95 -39.98
C ILE A 284 102.54 32.68 -39.31
N GLN A 285 102.97 31.73 -40.13
CA GLN A 285 103.78 30.60 -39.68
C GLN A 285 105.23 31.10 -39.54
N SER A 286 105.62 31.58 -38.36
CA SER A 286 107.04 31.71 -38.03
C SER A 286 107.51 30.40 -37.40
N LYS A 287 108.31 29.62 -38.14
CA LYS A 287 109.21 28.65 -37.52
C LYS A 287 110.21 29.46 -36.72
N ILE A 288 110.16 29.35 -35.39
CA ILE A 288 111.21 29.91 -34.53
C ILE A 288 112.26 28.80 -34.43
N ASP A 289 113.35 28.97 -35.19
CA ASP A 289 114.56 28.21 -34.92
C ASP A 289 115.06 28.65 -33.54
N ASN A 290 115.16 27.71 -32.60
CA ASN A 290 115.66 27.94 -31.25
C ASN A 290 117.18 28.18 -31.28
N ILE A 291 117.57 29.36 -31.72
CA ILE A 291 118.92 29.90 -31.52
C ILE A 291 118.91 30.55 -30.14
N PRO A 292 119.83 30.24 -29.21
CA PRO A 292 119.89 30.89 -27.90
C PRO A 292 120.36 32.33 -28.08
N ILE A 293 119.43 33.21 -28.41
CA ILE A 293 119.65 34.65 -28.46
C ILE A 293 119.65 35.13 -27.01
N LYS A 294 120.78 35.66 -26.54
CA LYS A 294 120.88 36.36 -25.26
C LYS A 294 119.96 37.57 -25.32
N LEU A 295 118.75 37.46 -24.75
CA LEU A 295 117.76 38.52 -24.75
C LEU A 295 118.35 39.77 -24.10
N ASN A 296 118.18 40.91 -24.76
CA ASN A 296 118.56 42.20 -24.19
C ASN A 296 117.72 42.43 -22.91
N THR A 297 118.28 43.10 -21.89
CA THR A 297 117.59 43.28 -20.60
C THR A 297 116.19 43.88 -20.76
N ALA A 298 116.02 44.78 -21.74
CA ALA A 298 114.72 45.36 -22.10
C ALA A 298 113.71 44.35 -22.66
N ALA A 299 114.15 43.30 -23.37
CA ALA A 299 113.27 42.25 -23.88
C ALA A 299 112.75 41.37 -22.73
N ILE A 300 113.61 41.01 -21.78
CA ILE A 300 113.24 40.26 -20.57
C ILE A 300 112.22 41.04 -19.74
N LEU A 301 112.40 42.36 -19.59
CA LEU A 301 111.45 43.19 -18.85
C LEU A 301 110.09 43.33 -19.56
N ARG A 302 110.07 43.39 -20.90
CA ARG A 302 108.81 43.40 -21.67
C ARG A 302 108.08 42.06 -21.57
N GLU A 303 108.81 40.95 -21.65
CA GLU A 303 108.24 39.61 -21.44
C GLU A 303 107.75 39.43 -20.01
N GLY A 304 108.50 39.90 -19.01
CA GLY A 304 108.10 39.92 -17.61
C GLY A 304 106.83 40.71 -17.37
N ALA A 305 106.71 41.91 -17.95
CA ALA A 305 105.49 42.72 -17.86
C ALA A 305 104.28 42.06 -18.55
N LEU A 306 104.48 41.39 -19.68
CA LEU A 306 103.42 40.61 -20.34
C LEU A 306 103.00 39.41 -19.50
N TYR A 307 103.95 38.71 -18.88
CA TYR A 307 103.66 37.60 -17.97
C TYR A 307 102.91 38.07 -16.72
N GLN A 308 103.29 39.19 -16.14
CA GLN A 308 102.60 39.78 -15.00
C GLN A 308 101.16 40.14 -15.35
N ARG A 309 100.90 40.76 -16.50
CA ARG A 309 99.54 41.04 -16.97
C ARG A 309 98.71 39.78 -17.15
N LYS A 310 99.28 38.74 -17.77
CA LYS A 310 98.60 37.45 -17.91
C LYS A 310 98.30 36.79 -16.57
N LEU A 311 99.24 36.86 -15.63
CA LEU A 311 99.05 36.39 -14.25
C LEU A 311 97.92 37.14 -13.56
N GLU A 312 97.87 38.47 -13.69
CA GLU A 312 96.80 39.29 -13.14
C GLU A 312 95.43 38.97 -13.77
N GLU A 313 95.38 38.71 -15.09
CA GLU A 313 94.16 38.29 -15.79
C GLU A 313 93.67 36.92 -15.32
N GLU A 314 94.56 35.94 -15.17
CA GLU A 314 94.22 34.61 -14.65
C GLU A 314 93.83 34.66 -13.17
N LEU A 315 94.51 35.49 -12.36
CA LEU A 315 94.11 35.72 -10.97
C LEU A 315 92.72 36.33 -10.88
N LYS A 316 92.39 37.34 -11.70
CA LYS A 316 91.04 37.90 -11.78
C LYS A 316 90.01 36.88 -12.23
N ARG A 317 90.36 36.01 -13.18
CA ARG A 317 89.48 34.92 -13.63
C ARG A 317 89.20 33.94 -12.49
N ILE A 318 90.23 33.51 -11.76
CA ILE A 318 90.12 32.61 -10.61
C ILE A 318 89.33 33.29 -9.50
N GLU A 319 89.58 34.57 -9.22
CA GLU A 319 88.86 35.36 -8.23
C GLU A 319 87.37 35.49 -8.58
N ASN A 320 87.03 35.76 -9.85
CA ASN A 320 85.65 35.80 -10.32
C ASN A 320 84.97 34.43 -10.20
N LEU A 321 85.67 33.33 -10.51
CA LEU A 321 85.16 31.97 -10.32
C LEU A 321 84.98 31.64 -8.83
N GLN A 322 85.91 32.07 -7.98
CA GLN A 322 85.87 31.90 -6.52
C GLN A 322 84.73 32.72 -5.90
N GLN A 323 84.42 33.88 -6.46
CA GLN A 323 83.26 34.71 -6.12
C GLN A 323 81.95 34.15 -6.70
N GLY A 324 82.01 33.06 -7.49
CA GLY A 324 80.82 32.40 -8.05
C GLY A 324 80.20 33.10 -9.27
N ALA A 325 80.97 33.90 -10.01
CA ALA A 325 80.50 34.57 -11.23
C ALA A 325 80.30 33.57 -12.38
N GLY A 326 79.15 32.88 -12.38
CA GLY A 326 78.55 32.31 -13.58
C GLY A 326 77.66 33.34 -14.26
N ASP A 327 77.67 33.39 -15.59
CA ASP A 327 76.80 34.29 -16.36
C ASP A 327 75.32 33.93 -16.10
N PRO A 328 74.49 34.84 -15.52
CA PRO A 328 73.10 34.54 -15.23
C PRO A 328 72.20 34.51 -16.49
N SER A 329 72.76 34.82 -17.66
CA SER A 329 72.03 34.95 -18.93
C SER A 329 71.27 33.67 -19.29
N GLU A 330 71.90 32.50 -19.19
CA GLU A 330 71.25 31.21 -19.49
C GLU A 330 70.07 30.94 -18.55
N PHE A 331 70.24 31.23 -17.25
CA PHE A 331 69.18 31.08 -16.26
C PHE A 331 68.01 32.04 -16.51
N LEU A 332 68.30 33.29 -16.89
CA LEU A 332 67.28 34.29 -17.19
C LEU A 332 66.51 33.97 -18.48
N GLU A 333 67.19 33.43 -19.50
CA GLU A 333 66.56 32.96 -20.72
C GLU A 333 65.66 31.75 -20.45
N TRP A 334 66.15 30.77 -19.69
CA TRP A 334 65.35 29.64 -19.24
C TRP A 334 64.13 30.09 -18.43
N GLN A 335 64.30 31.04 -17.51
CA GLN A 335 63.21 31.57 -16.69
C GLN A 335 62.15 32.27 -17.55
N LYS A 336 62.57 33.04 -18.57
CA LYS A 336 61.64 33.66 -19.54
C LYS A 336 60.89 32.60 -20.36
N GLN A 337 61.58 31.56 -20.81
CA GLN A 337 60.96 30.47 -21.56
C GLN A 337 59.94 29.71 -20.71
N MET A 338 60.27 29.37 -19.47
CA MET A 338 59.33 28.68 -18.58
C MET A 338 58.10 29.53 -18.28
N ARG A 339 58.28 30.82 -17.97
CA ARG A 339 57.14 31.74 -17.81
C ARG A 339 56.27 31.84 -19.07
N GLY A 340 56.88 31.80 -20.25
CA GLY A 340 56.16 31.77 -21.53
C GLY A 340 55.30 30.51 -21.66
N LYS A 341 55.88 29.34 -21.38
CA LYS A 341 55.17 28.05 -21.42
C LYS A 341 54.03 27.99 -20.39
N ASP A 342 54.28 28.42 -19.16
CA ASP A 342 53.25 28.44 -18.11
C ASP A 342 52.05 29.32 -18.52
N LEU A 343 52.31 30.46 -19.18
CA LEU A 343 51.25 31.33 -19.70
C LEU A 343 50.48 30.67 -20.85
N GLU A 344 51.18 30.01 -21.77
CA GLU A 344 50.56 29.27 -22.89
C GLU A 344 49.68 28.13 -22.38
N GLU A 345 50.15 27.37 -21.39
CA GLU A 345 49.39 26.30 -20.74
C GLU A 345 48.14 26.84 -20.04
N GLN A 346 48.26 27.94 -19.30
CA GLN A 346 47.10 28.59 -18.67
C GLN A 346 46.06 29.03 -19.70
N LEU A 347 46.49 29.62 -20.81
CA LEU A 347 45.58 30.01 -21.89
C LEU A 347 44.90 28.79 -22.53
N ALA A 348 45.67 27.72 -22.79
CA ALA A 348 45.14 26.46 -23.32
C ALA A 348 44.11 25.84 -22.38
N GLU A 349 44.37 25.81 -21.07
CA GLU A 349 43.43 25.31 -20.08
C GLU A 349 42.13 26.12 -20.04
N ILE A 350 42.22 27.44 -20.13
CA ILE A 350 41.04 28.32 -20.16
C ILE A 350 40.21 28.01 -21.41
N GLU A 351 40.85 27.80 -22.55
CA GLU A 351 40.17 27.41 -23.78
C GLU A 351 39.54 26.02 -23.70
N CYS A 352 40.26 25.03 -23.15
CA CYS A 352 39.73 23.69 -22.89
C CYS A 352 38.50 23.76 -21.99
N ARG A 353 38.54 24.51 -20.88
CA ARG A 353 37.39 24.71 -19.99
C ARG A 353 36.21 25.36 -20.71
N ARG A 354 36.47 26.37 -21.56
CA ARG A 354 35.43 27.00 -22.38
C ARG A 354 34.78 26.01 -23.34
N LEU A 355 35.57 25.17 -24.01
CA LEU A 355 35.07 24.18 -24.97
C LEU A 355 34.30 23.06 -24.26
N GLN A 356 34.80 22.56 -23.13
CA GLN A 356 34.09 21.60 -22.28
C GLN A 356 32.73 22.15 -21.84
N GLY A 357 32.65 23.42 -21.45
CA GLY A 357 31.39 24.07 -21.11
C GLY A 357 30.39 24.10 -22.28
N LYS A 358 30.86 24.29 -23.51
CA LYS A 358 30.00 24.24 -24.72
C LYS A 358 29.54 22.82 -25.03
N LEU A 359 30.44 21.85 -24.97
CA LEU A 359 30.10 20.44 -25.20
C LEU A 359 29.09 19.94 -24.16
N SER A 360 29.30 20.26 -22.88
CA SER A 360 28.37 19.90 -21.82
C SER A 360 26.96 20.48 -22.05
N TYR A 361 26.87 21.71 -22.56
CA TYR A 361 25.59 22.31 -22.92
C TYR A 361 24.93 21.57 -24.08
N GLU A 362 25.67 21.25 -25.14
CA GLU A 362 25.14 20.49 -26.29
C GLU A 362 24.69 19.08 -25.87
N GLU A 363 25.48 18.39 -25.05
CA GLU A 363 25.13 17.09 -24.48
C GLU A 363 23.86 17.16 -23.64
N ALA A 364 23.69 18.20 -22.81
CA ALA A 364 22.49 18.41 -22.02
C ALA A 364 21.25 18.65 -22.90
N VAL A 365 21.40 19.41 -23.99
CA VAL A 365 20.31 19.64 -24.96
C VAL A 365 19.92 18.33 -25.66
N LEU A 366 20.91 17.55 -26.11
CA LEU A 366 20.65 16.26 -26.76
C LEU A 366 20.00 15.25 -25.79
N ALA A 367 20.48 15.17 -24.55
CA ALA A 367 19.87 14.34 -23.52
C ALA A 367 18.41 14.73 -23.27
N HIS A 368 18.11 16.03 -23.21
CA HIS A 368 16.74 16.52 -23.06
C HIS A 368 15.85 16.14 -24.25
N GLN A 369 16.36 16.27 -25.47
CA GLN A 369 15.64 15.85 -26.68
C GLN A 369 15.36 14.33 -26.67
N ASN A 370 16.32 13.51 -26.26
CA ASN A 370 16.16 12.06 -26.16
C ASN A 370 15.05 11.71 -25.16
N VAL A 371 15.06 12.32 -23.97
CA VAL A 371 14.00 12.12 -22.97
C VAL A 371 12.63 12.52 -23.52
N ILE A 372 12.53 13.64 -24.25
CA ILE A 372 11.28 14.04 -24.89
C ILE A 372 10.82 13.00 -25.91
N GLN A 373 11.72 12.48 -26.75
CA GLN A 373 11.39 11.47 -27.75
C GLN A 373 10.94 10.15 -27.11
N GLU A 374 11.62 9.70 -26.05
CA GLU A 374 11.20 8.51 -25.31
C GLU A 374 9.84 8.69 -24.64
N ASN A 375 9.59 9.85 -24.04
CA ASN A 375 8.29 10.15 -23.44
C ASN A 375 7.17 10.18 -24.48
N LYS A 376 7.45 10.71 -25.68
CA LYS A 376 6.50 10.64 -26.82
C LYS A 376 6.20 9.19 -27.20
N LYS A 377 7.23 8.37 -27.42
CA LYS A 377 7.07 6.95 -27.75
C LYS A 377 6.27 6.20 -26.67
N LYS A 378 6.56 6.43 -25.38
CA LYS A 378 5.82 5.84 -24.26
C LYS A 378 4.36 6.30 -24.23
N ALA A 379 4.09 7.58 -24.52
CA ALA A 379 2.74 8.11 -24.58
C ALA A 379 1.93 7.54 -25.76
N ASP A 380 2.58 7.29 -26.89
CA ASP A 380 1.97 6.68 -28.07
C ASP A 380 1.65 5.20 -27.81
N LEU A 381 2.58 4.43 -27.23
CA LEU A 381 2.33 3.05 -26.79
C LEU A 381 1.14 2.95 -25.83
N LEU A 382 1.10 3.83 -24.81
CA LEU A 382 -0.01 3.84 -23.86
C LEU A 382 -1.34 4.25 -24.52
N ARG A 383 -1.31 5.07 -25.59
CA ARG A 383 -2.50 5.40 -26.38
C ARG A 383 -2.99 4.19 -27.16
N GLU A 384 -2.08 3.41 -27.75
CA GLU A 384 -2.38 2.17 -28.47
C GLU A 384 -2.96 1.12 -27.52
N GLU A 385 -2.31 0.83 -26.40
CA GLU A 385 -2.81 -0.10 -25.38
C GLU A 385 -4.22 0.30 -24.88
N LYS A 386 -4.43 1.59 -24.66
CA LYS A 386 -5.76 2.10 -24.26
C LYS A 386 -6.79 1.92 -25.36
N ALA A 387 -6.42 2.10 -26.63
CA ALA A 387 -7.32 1.89 -27.76
C ALA A 387 -7.72 0.41 -27.89
N GLU A 388 -6.76 -0.51 -27.72
CA GLU A 388 -7.01 -1.95 -27.69
C GLU A 388 -7.96 -2.34 -26.55
N LEU A 389 -7.72 -1.83 -25.33
CA LEU A 389 -8.62 -2.05 -24.19
C LEU A 389 -10.04 -1.51 -24.45
N MET A 390 -10.16 -0.35 -25.09
CA MET A 390 -11.45 0.21 -25.47
C MET A 390 -12.16 -0.66 -26.51
N HIS A 391 -11.43 -1.20 -27.49
CA HIS A 391 -11.97 -2.15 -28.46
C HIS A 391 -12.50 -3.43 -27.78
N LEU A 392 -11.69 -4.04 -26.91
CA LEU A 392 -12.11 -5.24 -26.15
C LEU A 392 -13.35 -4.98 -25.29
N TYR A 393 -13.42 -3.79 -24.67
CA TYR A 393 -14.61 -3.41 -23.88
C TYR A 393 -15.85 -3.23 -24.77
N ALA A 394 -15.71 -2.62 -25.94
CA ALA A 394 -16.80 -2.47 -26.89
C ALA A 394 -17.31 -3.84 -27.40
N GLU A 395 -16.41 -4.76 -27.69
CA GLU A 395 -16.75 -6.14 -28.10
C GLU A 395 -17.52 -6.89 -27.00
N LYS A 396 -17.04 -6.83 -25.75
CA LYS A 396 -17.74 -7.43 -24.61
C LYS A 396 -19.14 -6.84 -24.42
N ARG A 397 -19.28 -5.52 -24.54
CA ARG A 397 -20.59 -4.86 -24.46
C ARG A 397 -21.53 -5.33 -25.56
N LEU A 398 -21.02 -5.57 -26.76
CA LEU A 398 -21.81 -6.09 -27.86
C LEU A 398 -22.23 -7.55 -27.61
N GLN A 399 -21.35 -8.37 -27.04
CA GLN A 399 -21.66 -9.74 -26.62
C GLN A 399 -22.75 -9.77 -25.54
N GLU A 400 -22.60 -8.99 -24.47
CA GLU A 400 -23.60 -8.86 -23.40
C GLU A 400 -24.96 -8.43 -23.97
N GLN A 401 -24.97 -7.50 -24.94
CA GLN A 401 -26.20 -7.08 -25.60
C GLN A 401 -26.84 -8.21 -26.43
N LYS A 402 -26.05 -9.06 -27.09
CA LYS A 402 -26.56 -10.23 -27.82
C LYS A 402 -27.16 -11.25 -26.88
N GLU A 403 -26.45 -11.61 -25.81
CA GLU A 403 -26.93 -12.55 -24.78
C GLU A 403 -28.22 -12.05 -24.12
N MET A 404 -28.30 -10.74 -23.81
CA MET A 404 -29.51 -10.14 -23.26
C MET A 404 -30.69 -10.22 -24.24
N LYS A 405 -30.45 -9.97 -25.54
CA LYS A 405 -31.50 -10.10 -26.57
C LYS A 405 -32.00 -11.53 -26.67
N GLU A 406 -31.09 -12.52 -26.70
CA GLU A 406 -31.44 -13.94 -26.72
C GLU A 406 -32.27 -14.34 -25.48
N LEU A 407 -31.88 -13.86 -24.30
CA LEU A 407 -32.64 -14.11 -23.06
C LEU A 407 -34.04 -13.49 -23.12
N VAL A 408 -34.15 -12.26 -23.62
CA VAL A 408 -35.46 -11.60 -23.81
C VAL A 408 -36.32 -12.39 -24.80
N GLU A 409 -35.75 -12.87 -25.91
CA GLU A 409 -36.46 -13.72 -26.87
C GLU A 409 -36.96 -15.02 -26.22
N GLN A 410 -36.14 -15.71 -25.43
CA GLN A 410 -36.56 -16.91 -24.70
C GLN A 410 -37.70 -16.63 -23.71
N VAL A 411 -37.63 -15.51 -22.97
CA VAL A 411 -38.71 -15.11 -22.06
C VAL A 411 -39.99 -14.79 -22.83
N MET A 412 -39.88 -14.12 -23.98
CA MET A 412 -41.02 -13.82 -24.85
C MET A 412 -41.66 -15.09 -25.43
N GLU A 413 -40.86 -16.07 -25.85
CA GLU A 413 -41.33 -17.40 -26.26
C GLU A 413 -42.02 -18.14 -25.11
N GLY A 414 -41.43 -18.10 -23.90
CA GLY A 414 -42.03 -18.62 -22.68
C GLY A 414 -43.41 -18.01 -22.42
N HIS A 415 -43.55 -16.68 -22.52
CA HIS A 415 -44.85 -16.00 -22.38
C HIS A 415 -45.87 -16.42 -23.45
N LYS A 416 -45.44 -16.59 -24.71
CA LYS A 416 -46.32 -17.09 -25.79
C LYS A 416 -46.81 -18.50 -25.48
N ASN A 417 -45.93 -19.40 -25.04
CA ASN A 417 -46.27 -20.77 -24.69
C ASN A 417 -47.24 -20.83 -23.50
N VAL A 418 -47.01 -20.02 -22.46
CA VAL A 418 -47.93 -19.91 -21.31
C VAL A 418 -49.29 -19.38 -21.76
N LYS A 419 -49.34 -18.39 -22.64
CA LYS A 419 -50.60 -17.85 -23.18
C LYS A 419 -51.37 -18.93 -23.94
N GLN A 420 -50.71 -19.65 -24.84
CA GLN A 420 -51.32 -20.77 -25.57
C GLN A 420 -51.80 -21.89 -24.64
N ALA A 421 -51.05 -22.23 -23.60
CA ALA A 421 -51.47 -23.22 -22.61
C ALA A 421 -52.72 -22.76 -21.83
N LYS A 422 -52.79 -21.47 -21.46
CA LYS A 422 -53.99 -20.89 -20.82
C LYS A 422 -55.21 -20.95 -21.75
N GLU A 423 -55.04 -20.60 -23.02
CA GLU A 423 -56.11 -20.67 -24.04
C GLU A 423 -56.64 -22.11 -24.16
N LYS A 424 -55.75 -23.11 -24.32
CA LYS A 424 -56.14 -24.53 -24.35
C LYS A 424 -56.89 -24.96 -23.10
N ILE A 425 -56.41 -24.57 -21.90
CA ILE A 425 -57.10 -24.90 -20.64
C ILE A 425 -58.49 -24.25 -20.58
N GLN A 426 -58.65 -23.02 -21.09
CA GLN A 426 -59.95 -22.36 -21.16
C GLN A 426 -60.90 -23.11 -22.11
N GLU A 427 -60.43 -23.51 -23.29
CA GLU A 427 -61.21 -24.31 -24.24
C GLU A 427 -61.67 -25.64 -23.62
N TYR A 428 -60.76 -26.39 -22.97
CA TYR A 428 -61.13 -27.62 -22.27
C TYR A 428 -62.14 -27.39 -21.15
N LYS A 429 -62.00 -26.32 -20.36
CA LYS A 429 -62.98 -25.98 -19.32
C LYS A 429 -64.35 -25.65 -19.91
N GLN A 430 -64.40 -24.95 -21.05
CA GLN A 430 -65.66 -24.66 -21.74
C GLN A 430 -66.33 -25.96 -22.24
N GLN A 431 -65.55 -26.88 -22.82
CA GLN A 431 -66.05 -28.18 -23.24
C GLN A 431 -66.62 -29.00 -22.08
N ILE A 432 -65.91 -29.05 -20.94
CA ILE A 432 -66.39 -29.75 -19.74
C ILE A 432 -67.69 -29.12 -19.23
N VAL A 433 -67.77 -27.78 -19.20
CA VAL A 433 -69.01 -27.09 -18.77
C VAL A 433 -70.17 -27.42 -19.72
N GLN A 434 -69.93 -27.45 -21.03
CA GLN A 434 -70.96 -27.83 -22.01
C GLN A 434 -71.43 -29.27 -21.79
N GLN A 435 -70.50 -30.23 -21.61
CA GLN A 435 -70.84 -31.63 -21.33
C GLN A 435 -71.65 -31.77 -20.04
N VAL A 436 -71.23 -31.11 -18.95
CA VAL A 436 -71.96 -31.13 -17.68
C VAL A 436 -73.35 -30.50 -17.82
N CYS A 437 -73.49 -29.43 -18.61
CA CYS A 437 -74.80 -28.84 -18.90
C CYS A 437 -75.70 -29.82 -19.66
N GLU A 438 -75.19 -30.44 -20.73
CA GLU A 438 -75.92 -31.45 -21.52
C GLU A 438 -76.34 -32.64 -20.65
N GLU A 439 -75.42 -33.22 -19.87
CA GLU A 439 -75.71 -34.30 -18.93
C GLU A 439 -76.75 -33.88 -17.88
N SER A 440 -76.68 -32.64 -17.37
CA SER A 440 -77.65 -32.13 -16.39
C SER A 440 -79.04 -31.93 -17.00
N GLU A 441 -79.13 -31.48 -18.25
CA GLU A 441 -80.39 -31.35 -18.98
C GLU A 441 -81.01 -32.71 -19.28
N GLU A 442 -80.19 -33.70 -19.65
CA GLU A 442 -80.64 -35.09 -19.86
C GLU A 442 -81.17 -35.71 -18.57
N LEU A 443 -80.45 -35.58 -17.46
CA LEU A 443 -80.92 -36.03 -16.14
C LEU A 443 -82.21 -35.34 -15.73
N LEU A 444 -82.36 -34.04 -16.03
CA LEU A 444 -83.60 -33.31 -15.75
C LEU A 444 -84.76 -33.85 -16.60
N ARG A 445 -84.55 -34.13 -17.89
CA ARG A 445 -85.58 -34.73 -18.76
C ARG A 445 -86.00 -36.11 -18.27
N GLN A 446 -85.03 -36.98 -17.94
CA GLN A 446 -85.32 -38.30 -17.36
C GLN A 446 -86.12 -38.18 -16.07
N ALA A 447 -85.72 -37.27 -15.17
CA ALA A 447 -86.46 -37.03 -13.94
C ALA A 447 -87.89 -36.54 -14.20
N LEU A 448 -88.12 -35.70 -15.21
CA LEU A 448 -89.46 -35.24 -15.60
C LEU A 448 -90.31 -36.39 -16.17
N GLU A 449 -89.76 -37.19 -17.09
CA GLU A 449 -90.44 -38.36 -17.66
C GLU A 449 -90.81 -39.40 -16.58
N GLU A 450 -89.86 -39.74 -15.69
CA GLU A 450 -90.12 -40.62 -14.57
C GLU A 450 -91.22 -40.09 -13.65
N LYS A 451 -91.27 -38.77 -13.41
CA LYS A 451 -92.32 -38.11 -12.64
C LYS A 451 -93.67 -38.17 -13.36
N GLU A 452 -93.69 -37.96 -14.67
CA GLU A 452 -94.91 -38.11 -15.47
C GLU A 452 -95.44 -39.54 -15.43
N ASP A 453 -94.58 -40.54 -15.60
CA ASP A 453 -94.96 -41.95 -15.52
C ASP A 453 -95.42 -42.36 -14.12
N GLN A 454 -94.75 -41.87 -13.06
CA GLN A 454 -95.22 -42.01 -11.69
C GLN A 454 -96.62 -41.40 -11.52
N ASN A 455 -96.87 -40.23 -12.12
CA ASN A 455 -98.18 -39.59 -12.06
C ASN A 455 -99.24 -40.35 -12.87
N ARG A 456 -98.90 -40.92 -14.03
CA ARG A 456 -99.81 -41.79 -14.81
C ARG A 456 -100.21 -43.02 -14.00
N LYS A 457 -99.25 -43.72 -13.42
CA LYS A 457 -99.50 -44.87 -12.51
C LYS A 457 -100.37 -44.47 -11.32
N ARG A 458 -100.11 -43.30 -10.71
CA ARG A 458 -100.95 -42.76 -9.62
C ARG A 458 -102.37 -42.44 -10.11
N TYR A 459 -102.52 -41.90 -11.31
CA TYR A 459 -103.83 -41.58 -11.89
C TYR A 459 -104.64 -42.84 -12.18
N GLU A 460 -104.03 -43.87 -12.77
CA GLU A 460 -104.64 -45.20 -12.96
C GLU A 460 -105.08 -45.81 -11.62
N LEU A 461 -104.21 -45.74 -10.60
CA LEU A 461 -104.55 -46.21 -9.25
C LEU A 461 -105.74 -45.43 -8.65
N ILE A 462 -105.78 -44.11 -8.82
CA ILE A 462 -106.92 -43.29 -8.37
C ILE A 462 -108.20 -43.68 -9.10
N GLN A 463 -108.14 -43.98 -10.41
CA GLN A 463 -109.30 -44.46 -11.16
C GLN A 463 -109.79 -45.82 -10.65
N GLN A 464 -108.87 -46.75 -10.35
CA GLN A 464 -109.22 -48.04 -9.76
C GLN A 464 -109.89 -47.87 -8.39
N ILE A 465 -109.34 -47.01 -7.52
CA ILE A 465 -109.93 -46.71 -6.21
C ILE A 465 -111.33 -46.10 -6.37
N ARG A 466 -111.51 -45.11 -7.25
CA ARG A 466 -112.83 -44.50 -7.49
C ARG A 466 -113.84 -45.48 -8.07
N ALA A 467 -113.41 -46.40 -8.94
CA ALA A 467 -114.27 -47.47 -9.45
C ALA A 467 -114.73 -48.40 -8.33
N ILE A 468 -113.81 -48.79 -7.42
CA ILE A 468 -114.12 -49.59 -6.23
C ILE A 468 -115.05 -48.83 -5.28
N GLU A 469 -114.81 -47.53 -5.04
CA GLU A 469 -115.64 -46.68 -4.19
C GLU A 469 -117.05 -46.43 -4.77
N SER A 470 -117.20 -46.45 -6.10
CA SER A 470 -118.51 -46.30 -6.76
C SER A 470 -119.43 -47.52 -6.61
N ILE A 471 -118.88 -48.67 -6.20
CA ILE A 471 -119.66 -49.84 -5.82
C ILE A 471 -120.16 -49.61 -4.39
N HIS A 472 -121.48 -49.53 -4.21
CA HIS A 472 -122.11 -49.41 -2.90
C HIS A 472 -121.69 -50.59 -2.00
N SER A 473 -120.73 -50.39 -1.09
CA SER A 473 -120.37 -51.41 -0.11
C SER A 473 -121.50 -51.51 0.91
N ILE A 474 -122.24 -52.61 0.91
CA ILE A 474 -123.16 -52.97 1.99
C ILE A 474 -122.30 -53.18 3.24
N ARG A 475 -122.25 -52.20 4.14
CA ARG A 475 -121.59 -52.33 5.44
C ARG A 475 -122.49 -53.10 6.40
N HIS A 476 -122.71 -54.40 6.13
CA HIS A 476 -123.22 -55.29 7.15
C HIS A 476 -122.02 -55.81 7.95
N LYS A 477 -121.87 -55.36 9.19
CA LYS A 477 -120.94 -56.02 10.12
C LYS A 477 -121.51 -57.41 10.41
N PHE A 478 -120.78 -58.45 10.04
CA PHE A 478 -121.07 -59.81 10.48
C PHE A 478 -120.68 -59.87 11.96
N VAL A 479 -121.65 -60.05 12.85
CA VAL A 479 -121.38 -60.17 14.29
C VAL A 479 -120.93 -61.59 14.53
N ASP A 480 -119.64 -61.78 14.80
CA ASP A 480 -119.09 -63.06 15.23
C ASP A 480 -119.38 -63.23 16.73
N LEU A 481 -120.21 -64.22 17.08
CA LEU A 481 -120.62 -64.49 18.47
C LEU A 481 -119.52 -65.19 19.28
N THR A 482 -118.45 -65.62 18.61
CA THR A 482 -117.27 -66.27 19.20
C THR A 482 -116.22 -65.26 19.66
N GLU A 483 -116.25 -64.03 19.15
CA GLU A 483 -115.34 -62.97 19.57
C GLU A 483 -115.81 -62.34 20.90
N THR A 484 -114.84 -62.06 21.78
CA THR A 484 -115.07 -61.21 22.96
C THR A 484 -115.31 -59.77 22.53
N GLY A 485 -116.11 -59.02 23.30
CA GLY A 485 -116.45 -57.63 22.96
C GLY A 485 -115.25 -56.68 22.82
N GLY A 486 -114.06 -57.05 23.29
CA GLY A 486 -112.81 -56.31 23.07
C GLY A 486 -112.68 -55.04 23.92
N HIS A 487 -113.36 -54.98 25.07
CA HIS A 487 -113.36 -53.80 25.96
C HIS A 487 -112.21 -53.85 27.00
N GLY A 488 -111.39 -54.90 27.01
CA GLY A 488 -110.20 -55.05 27.85
C GLY A 488 -110.47 -55.33 29.34
N LEU A 489 -111.69 -55.72 29.70
CA LEU A 489 -112.04 -56.11 31.08
C LEU A 489 -111.65 -57.57 31.34
N PHE A 490 -111.04 -57.84 32.49
CA PHE A 490 -110.58 -59.19 32.89
C PHE A 490 -111.69 -60.27 33.00
N GLY A 491 -112.96 -59.90 32.83
CA GLY A 491 -114.12 -60.80 32.89
C GLY A 491 -114.89 -60.94 31.57
N GLU A 492 -114.35 -60.45 30.45
CA GLU A 492 -115.00 -60.63 29.15
C GLU A 492 -115.03 -62.10 28.74
N MET A 493 -116.21 -62.58 28.37
CA MET A 493 -116.45 -63.91 27.84
C MET A 493 -117.32 -63.78 26.59
N SER A 494 -117.11 -64.62 25.59
CA SER A 494 -117.94 -64.58 24.38
C SER A 494 -119.39 -64.97 24.69
N ILE A 495 -120.33 -64.59 23.81
CA ILE A 495 -121.75 -64.95 23.99
C ILE A 495 -121.92 -66.47 23.97
N VAL A 496 -121.07 -67.18 23.24
CA VAL A 496 -121.03 -68.65 23.20
C VAL A 496 -120.50 -69.21 24.52
N GLU A 497 -119.37 -68.71 25.02
CA GLU A 497 -118.81 -69.14 26.32
C GLU A 497 -119.78 -68.90 27.49
N LEU A 498 -120.51 -67.78 27.45
CA LEU A 498 -121.52 -67.46 28.46
C LEU A 498 -122.69 -68.45 28.42
N ARG A 499 -123.13 -68.86 27.22
CA ARG A 499 -124.18 -69.88 27.06
C ARG A 499 -123.75 -71.24 27.57
N GLU A 500 -122.50 -71.65 27.33
CA GLU A 500 -121.96 -72.91 27.84
C GLU A 500 -121.85 -72.90 29.37
N ARG A 501 -121.34 -71.82 29.98
CA ARG A 501 -121.30 -71.69 31.44
C ARG A 501 -122.70 -71.70 32.07
N LEU A 502 -123.67 -71.03 31.46
CA LEU A 502 -125.06 -71.06 31.93
C LEU A 502 -125.69 -72.45 31.78
N ALA A 503 -125.33 -73.21 30.74
CA ALA A 503 -125.78 -74.59 30.59
C ALA A 503 -125.22 -75.48 31.71
N LEU A 504 -123.92 -75.41 31.98
CA LEU A 504 -123.27 -76.14 33.08
C LEU A 504 -123.86 -75.75 34.44
N LEU A 505 -124.15 -74.47 34.68
CA LEU A 505 -124.80 -74.01 35.91
C LEU A 505 -126.23 -74.53 36.04
N LYS A 506 -127.00 -74.59 34.95
CA LYS A 506 -128.35 -75.18 34.95
C LYS A 506 -128.32 -76.68 35.21
N GLU A 507 -127.36 -77.39 34.65
CA GLU A 507 -127.15 -78.82 34.92
C GLU A 507 -126.76 -79.05 36.39
N ALA A 508 -125.84 -78.25 36.94
CA ALA A 508 -125.49 -78.31 38.36
C ALA A 508 -126.68 -77.97 39.27
N GLN A 509 -127.51 -76.98 38.92
CA GLN A 509 -128.75 -76.68 39.65
C GLN A 509 -129.75 -77.84 39.61
N LYS A 510 -129.94 -78.46 38.45
CA LYS A 510 -130.81 -79.65 38.33
C LYS A 510 -130.28 -80.82 39.14
N ALA A 511 -128.99 -81.10 39.09
CA ALA A 511 -128.35 -82.14 39.90
C ALA A 511 -128.54 -81.87 41.41
N ALA A 512 -128.38 -80.63 41.86
CA ALA A 512 -128.63 -80.25 43.26
C ALA A 512 -130.12 -80.34 43.65
N GLU A 513 -131.05 -80.05 42.73
CA GLU A 513 -132.48 -80.28 42.94
C GLU A 513 -132.82 -81.77 43.01
N GLU A 514 -132.18 -82.61 42.20
CA GLU A 514 -132.32 -84.06 42.23
C GLU A 514 -131.75 -84.65 43.53
N GLU A 515 -130.56 -84.24 43.97
CA GLU A 515 -130.01 -84.63 45.28
C GLU A 515 -130.95 -84.22 46.43
N LYS A 516 -131.56 -83.03 46.38
CA LYS A 516 -132.56 -82.62 47.37
C LYS A 516 -133.84 -83.46 47.30
N ARG A 517 -134.28 -83.85 46.11
CA ARG A 517 -135.43 -84.76 45.95
C ARG A 517 -135.11 -86.14 46.48
N ASP A 518 -133.91 -86.65 46.24
CA ASP A 518 -133.44 -87.94 46.75
C ASP A 518 -133.28 -87.92 48.28
N GLN A 519 -132.81 -86.81 48.86
CA GLN A 519 -132.81 -86.58 50.30
C GLN A 519 -134.23 -86.58 50.88
N ILE A 520 -135.19 -85.89 50.24
CA ILE A 520 -136.60 -85.88 50.67
C ILE A 520 -137.24 -87.26 50.52
N ILE A 521 -136.88 -88.04 49.49
CA ILE A 521 -137.37 -89.41 49.31
C ILE A 521 -136.76 -90.33 50.37
N HIS A 522 -135.47 -90.22 50.67
CA HIS A 522 -134.84 -90.96 51.78
C HIS A 522 -135.45 -90.59 53.14
N GLU A 523 -135.72 -89.31 53.40
CA GLU A 523 -136.42 -88.86 54.60
C GLU A 523 -137.88 -89.36 54.65
N LYS A 524 -138.60 -89.36 53.51
CA LYS A 524 -139.95 -89.92 53.43
C LYS A 524 -139.98 -91.43 53.61
N GLN A 525 -139.01 -92.17 53.07
CA GLN A 525 -138.87 -93.61 53.31
C GLN A 525 -138.51 -93.91 54.77
N ALA A 526 -137.70 -93.06 55.42
CA ALA A 526 -137.45 -93.13 56.87
C ALA A 526 -138.72 -92.84 57.69
N PHE A 527 -139.55 -91.87 57.27
CA PHE A 527 -140.87 -91.59 57.87
C PHE A 527 -141.88 -92.72 57.63
N GLN A 528 -141.87 -93.38 56.46
CA GLN A 528 -142.75 -94.50 56.13
C GLN A 528 -142.38 -95.77 56.90
N CYS A 529 -141.10 -95.99 57.20
CA CYS A 529 -140.65 -97.02 58.15
C CYS A 529 -141.08 -96.71 59.60
N PHE A 530 -141.19 -95.43 59.97
CA PHE A 530 -141.69 -95.01 61.28
C PHE A 530 -143.22 -95.20 61.42
N PHE A 531 -143.98 -95.00 60.34
CA PHE A 531 -145.45 -95.13 60.34
C PHE A 531 -145.93 -96.59 60.25
N PHE A 532 -145.15 -97.50 59.64
CA PHE A 532 -145.50 -98.94 59.57
C PHE A 532 -145.41 -99.67 60.94
N ASN A 533 -144.67 -99.12 61.91
CA ASN A 533 -144.63 -99.60 63.30
C ASN A 533 -145.76 -99.04 64.19
N PHE A 534 -146.58 -98.10 63.68
CA PHE A 534 -147.87 -97.70 64.27
C PHE A 534 -149.05 -98.32 63.51
N SER A 535 -148.81 -99.52 62.98
CA SER A 535 -149.85 -100.52 62.88
C SER A 535 -150.61 -100.61 64.22
N SER A 536 -151.88 -100.97 64.11
CA SER A 536 -152.50 -101.85 65.11
C SER A 536 -152.65 -101.31 66.54
N LEU A 537 -153.43 -100.24 66.75
CA LEU A 537 -154.21 -100.06 67.98
C LEU A 537 -155.42 -99.12 67.79
N ASN A 538 -156.61 -99.69 68.02
CA ASN A 538 -157.94 -99.08 68.25
C ASN A 538 -158.80 -98.80 66.99
N VAL A 539 -160.01 -99.33 66.74
CA VAL A 539 -160.97 -100.23 67.43
C VAL A 539 -160.97 -100.21 68.95
N LEU A 540 -161.57 -99.16 69.51
CA LEU A 540 -162.69 -99.22 70.46
C LEU A 540 -163.36 -97.85 70.54
#